data_AF-A0A2A2I706-F1
#
_entry.id   AF-A0A2A2I706-F1
#
_cell.length_a   1.000
_cell.length_b   1.000
_cell.length_c   1.000
_cell.angle_alpha   90.00
_cell.angle_beta   90.00
_cell.angle_gamma   90.00
#
_symmetry.space_group_name_H-M   'P 1'
#
loop_
_entity.id
_entity.type
_entity.pdbx_description
1 polymer ?
#
loop_
_entity_poly.entity_id
_entity_poly.type
_entity_poly.pdbx_seq_one_letter_code
_entity_poly.pdbx_strand_id
1 'polypeptide(L)' 'MNSIGNIKDYISKGHSNEQFIIFIGKNIEQQLNQWDEAYEVNIMKFKDYIFVVKIGATCYEMEILESLLAENLVGLEIIW' A
#
# COMPACT_ATOMS: atom_id res chain seq x y z
N MET A 1 13.07 0.54 -9.06
CA MET A 1 12.07 -0.52 -9.37
C MET A 1 10.78 0.17 -9.80
N ASN A 2 10.08 -0.33 -10.83
CA ASN A 2 8.78 0.23 -11.23
C ASN A 2 7.67 -0.40 -10.38
N SER A 3 7.23 0.33 -9.35
CA SER A 3 6.17 -0.10 -8.42
C SER A 3 4.91 -0.54 -9.14
N ILE A 4 4.54 0.13 -10.22
CA ILE A 4 3.27 -0.11 -10.95
C ILE A 4 3.28 -1.48 -11.64
N GLY A 5 4.42 -1.88 -12.22
CA GLY A 5 4.55 -3.20 -12.86
C GLY A 5 4.40 -4.34 -11.87
N ASN A 6 5.00 -4.18 -10.68
CA ASN A 6 4.93 -5.15 -9.60
C ASN A 6 3.52 -5.29 -9.01
N ILE A 7 2.78 -4.18 -8.92
CA ILE A 7 1.40 -4.14 -8.43
C ILE A 7 0.47 -4.92 -9.35
N LYS A 8 0.58 -4.71 -10.66
CA LYS A 8 -0.25 -5.41 -11.65
C LYS A 8 0.04 -6.91 -11.69
N ASP A 9 1.31 -7.31 -11.58
CA ASP A 9 1.70 -8.72 -11.51
C ASP A 9 1.29 -9.41 -10.21
N TYR A 10 1.18 -8.66 -9.10
CA TYR A 10 0.66 -9.20 -7.84
C TYR A 10 -0.85 -9.44 -7.91
N ILE A 11 -1.59 -8.51 -8.51
CA ILE A 11 -3.04 -8.60 -8.71
C ILE A 11 -3.39 -9.77 -9.64
N SER A 12 -2.66 -9.95 -10.74
CA SER A 12 -2.93 -11.02 -11.72
C SER A 12 -2.78 -12.44 -11.15
N LYS A 13 -2.05 -12.60 -10.04
CA LYS A 13 -1.82 -13.87 -9.36
C LYS A 13 -2.93 -14.24 -8.37
N GLY A 14 -3.96 -13.41 -8.21
CA GLY A 14 -5.11 -13.71 -7.35
C GLY A 14 -4.76 -13.77 -5.85
N HIS A 15 -3.72 -13.04 -5.44
CA HIS A 15 -3.38 -12.90 -4.03
C HIS A 15 -4.51 -12.22 -3.24
N SER A 16 -4.61 -12.52 -1.94
CA SER A 16 -5.62 -11.89 -1.09
C SER A 16 -5.40 -10.38 -0.96
N ASN A 17 -6.46 -9.63 -0.69
CA ASN A 17 -6.38 -8.18 -0.45
C ASN A 17 -5.36 -7.84 0.65
N GLU A 18 -5.29 -8.65 1.69
CA GLU A 18 -4.32 -8.48 2.78
C GLU A 18 -2.88 -8.67 2.31
N GLN A 19 -2.62 -9.72 1.54
CA GLN A 19 -1.32 -9.97 0.93
C GLN A 19 -0.89 -8.82 0.02
N PHE A 20 -1.84 -8.29 -0.76
CA PHE A 20 -1.61 -7.14 -1.64
C PHE A 20 -1.23 -5.89 -0.85
N ILE A 21 -1.98 -5.53 0.18
CA ILE A 21 -1.70 -4.32 0.98
C ILE A 21 -0.36 -4.44 1.71
N ILE A 22 -0.03 -5.62 2.26
CA ILE A 22 1.28 -5.87 2.87
C ILE A 22 2.40 -5.70 1.84
N PHE A 23 2.20 -6.21 0.62
CA PHE A 23 3.17 -6.04 -0.46
C PHE A 23 3.37 -4.57 -0.84
N ILE A 24 2.28 -3.80 -0.98
CA ILE A 24 2.34 -2.36 -1.23
C ILE A 24 3.09 -1.63 -0.12
N GLY A 25 2.73 -1.88 1.14
CA GLY A 25 3.35 -1.22 2.29
C GLY A 25 4.86 -1.43 2.34
N LYS A 26 5.32 -2.67 2.13
CA LYS A 26 6.75 -2.98 2.05
C LYS A 26 7.46 -2.24 0.92
N ASN A 27 6.85 -2.16 -0.27
CA ASN A 27 7.46 -1.44 -1.38
C ASN A 27 7.53 0.07 -1.12
N ILE A 28 6.49 0.65 -0.52
CA ILE A 28 6.46 2.07 -0.16
C ILE A 28 7.52 2.36 0.90
N GLU A 29 7.60 1.56 1.97
CA GLU A 29 8.62 1.70 3.01
C GLU A 29 10.04 1.64 2.43
N GLN A 30 10.32 0.64 1.59
CA GLN A 30 11.61 0.52 0.91
C GLN A 30 11.95 1.73 0.04
N GLN A 31 10.96 2.39 -0.55
CA GLN A 31 11.17 3.58 -1.38
C GLN A 31 11.38 4.83 -0.53
N LEU A 32 10.61 4.98 0.54
CA LEU A 32 10.80 6.08 1.50
C LEU A 32 12.14 5.98 2.21
N ASN A 33 12.58 4.77 2.55
CA ASN A 33 13.89 4.52 3.16
C ASN A 33 15.08 4.80 2.23
N GLN A 34 14.87 4.96 0.92
CA GLN A 34 15.91 5.48 0.03
C GLN A 34 16.14 6.98 0.19
N TRP A 35 15.17 7.70 0.78
CA TRP A 35 15.25 9.14 1.02
C TRP A 35 15.71 9.42 2.45
N ASP A 36 15.14 8.71 3.43
CA ASP A 36 15.50 8.79 4.84
C ASP A 36 15.15 7.46 5.52
N GLU A 37 16.11 6.83 6.20
CA GLU A 37 15.91 5.53 6.86
C GLU A 37 14.97 5.61 8.08
N ALA A 38 14.61 6.81 8.53
CA ALA A 38 13.69 7.04 9.63
C ALA A 38 12.20 6.87 9.27
N TYR A 39 11.88 6.58 8.00
CA TYR A 39 10.51 6.29 7.61
C TYR A 39 10.08 4.89 8.05
N GLU A 40 8.90 4.81 8.66
CA GLU A 40 8.26 3.54 9.01
C GLU A 40 6.86 3.47 8.41
N VAL A 41 6.51 2.32 7.82
CA VAL A 41 5.16 2.07 7.31
C VAL A 41 4.48 1.00 8.13
N ASN A 42 3.36 1.36 8.75
CA ASN A 42 2.53 0.46 9.54
C ASN A 42 1.16 0.28 8.89
N ILE A 43 0.69 -0.96 8.83
CA ILE A 43 -0.64 -1.29 8.33
C ILE A 43 -1.41 -1.99 9.45
N MET A 44 -2.59 -1.48 9.78
CA MET A 44 -3.48 -2.08 10.77
C MET A 44 -4.77 -2.56 10.08
N LYS A 45 -5.21 -3.78 10.41
CA LYS A 45 -6.49 -4.32 9.94
C LYS A 45 -7.51 -4.31 11.07
N PHE A 46 -8.58 -3.55 10.87
CA PHE A 46 -9.80 -3.62 11.68
C PHE A 46 -10.94 -4.15 10.81
N LYS A 47 -12.00 -3.36 10.61
CA LYS A 47 -12.97 -3.57 9.54
C LYS A 47 -12.35 -3.19 8.19
N ASP A 48 -11.83 -1.98 8.11
CA ASP A 48 -11.08 -1.46 6.97
C ASP A 48 -9.57 -1.46 7.29
N TYR A 49 -8.73 -1.12 6.31
CA TYR A 49 -7.29 -1.04 6.50
C TYR A 49 -6.88 0.39 6.82
N ILE A 50 -6.00 0.56 7.81
CA ILE A 50 -5.39 1.85 8.11
C ILE A 50 -3.91 1.76 7.74
N PHE A 51 -3.51 2.60 6.79
CA PHE A 51 -2.14 2.74 6.32
C PHE A 51 -1.50 3.96 6.97
N VAL A 52 -0.41 3.76 7.70
CA VAL A 52 0.26 4.80 8.48
C VAL A 52 1.71 4.92 8.04
N VAL A 53 2.13 6.12 7.64
CA VAL A 53 3.53 6.48 7.38
C VAL A 53 4.00 7.38 8.51
N LYS A 54 5.10 6.99 9.18
CA LYS A 54 5.69 7.75 10.28
C LYS A 54 7.08 8.23 9.91
N ILE A 55 7.41 9.44 10.36
CA ILE A 55 8.78 9.97 10.36
C ILE A 55 8.97 10.90 11.56
N GLY A 56 9.87 10.53 12.47
CA GLY A 56 10.10 11.28 13.70
C GLY A 56 8.81 11.46 14.52
N ALA A 57 8.37 12.71 14.70
CA ALA A 57 7.14 13.05 15.43
C ALA A 57 5.90 13.16 14.53
N THR A 58 6.05 13.02 13.21
CA THR A 58 4.97 13.21 12.24
C THR A 58 4.39 11.88 11.81
N CYS A 59 3.06 11.79 11.77
CA CYS A 59 2.33 10.63 11.30
C CYS A 59 1.34 11.06 10.20
N TYR A 60 1.33 10.32 9.10
CA TYR A 60 0.35 10.45 8.02
C TYR A 60 -0.47 9.17 7.97
N GLU A 61 -1.78 9.32 8.02
CA GLU A 61 -2.72 8.19 8.06
C GLU A 61 -3.64 8.25 6.85
N MET A 62 -3.91 7.07 6.28
CA MET A 62 -4.83 6.87 5.18
C MET A 62 -5.70 5.66 5.47
N GLU A 63 -7.01 5.85 5.40
CA GLU A 63 -7.97 4.76 5.48
C GLU A 63 -8.21 4.17 4.09
N ILE A 64 -8.11 2.84 3.99
CA ILE A 64 -8.34 2.08 2.77
C ILE A 64 -9.54 1.17 3.01
N LEU A 65 -10.66 1.55 2.38
CA LEU A 65 -11.90 0.79 2.44
C LEU A 65 -11.74 -0.55 1.72
N GLU A 66 -12.09 -1.65 2.38
CA GLU A 66 -11.93 -2.98 1.79
C GLU A 66 -12.84 -3.20 0.57
N SER A 67 -14.01 -2.57 0.55
CA SER A 67 -14.92 -2.59 -0.60
C SER A 67 -14.27 -2.01 -1.87
N LEU A 68 -13.41 -0.99 -1.69
CA LEU A 68 -12.72 -0.32 -2.78
C LEU A 68 -11.60 -1.19 -3.36
N LEU A 69 -11.05 -2.12 -2.57
CA LEU A 69 -10.08 -3.11 -3.05
C LEU A 69 -10.76 -4.24 -3.83
N ALA A 70 -11.98 -4.63 -3.44
CA ALA A 70 -12.76 -5.63 -4.15
C ALA A 70 -13.24 -5.12 -5.53
N GLU A 71 -13.59 -3.84 -5.64
CA GLU A 71 -14.04 -3.22 -6.90
C GLU A 71 -12.88 -2.90 -7.87
N ASN A 72 -11.69 -2.55 -7.36
CA ASN A 72 -10.57 -2.09 -8.20
C ASN A 72 -9.68 -3.20 -8.79
N LEU A 73 -10.02 -4.48 -8.61
CA LEU A 73 -9.40 -5.57 -9.37
C LEU A 73 -9.70 -5.52 -10.89
N VAL A 74 -10.60 -4.63 -11.33
CA VAL A 74 -11.01 -4.49 -12.74
C VAL A 74 -10.55 -3.18 -13.40
N GLY A 75 -10.08 -2.16 -12.68
CA GLY A 75 -9.79 -0.88 -13.33
C GLY A 75 -9.02 0.14 -12.49
N LEU A 76 -7.70 0.03 -12.46
CA LEU A 76 -6.83 1.15 -12.07
C LEU A 76 -6.37 1.89 -13.32
N GLU A 77 -7.24 2.75 -13.87
CA GLU A 77 -6.78 3.96 -14.55
C GLU A 77 -6.36 4.95 -13.47
N ILE A 78 -5.05 5.01 -13.23
CA ILE A 78 -4.43 6.05 -12.41
C ILE A 78 -4.48 7.33 -13.24
N ILE A 79 -5.49 8.16 -13.01
CA ILE A 79 -5.59 9.52 -13.57
C ILE A 79 -4.68 10.43 -12.72
N TRP A 80 -3.70 11.05 -13.38
CA TRP A 80 -2.92 12.18 -12.85
C TRP A 80 -3.61 13.50 -13.16
#